data_AF-Q7MB10-F1
#
_entry.id   AF-Q7MB10-F1
#
_cell.length_a   1.000
_cell.length_b   1.000
_cell.length_c   1.000
_cell.angle_alpha   90.00
_cell.angle_beta   90.00
_cell.angle_gamma   90.00
#
_symmetry.space_group_name_H-M   'P 1'
#
loop_
_entity.id
_entity.type
_entity.pdbx_description
1 polymer ?
#
loop_
_entity_poly.entity_id
_entity_poly.type
_entity_poly.pdbx_seq_one_letter_code
_entity_poly.pdbx_strand_id
1 'polypeptide(L)'
;MNRKRVLIIIAIVSLLVVVFYGLWQQLQPYPPHTMLNQKEKLAVDKLLTNLQTRCIGRYLVDLPADYNNTVNMARVNDSWVETQRLYLPAFEQRIQLREEALRQTKTVNPVNMPYLKNIYRLPEGMQGIIFERVQDQSVSDAARVLEAHLYNNGVAIKVEMKVSNASAARYDKGRQTFPDIYDNDVPEKLVELKNLLSRIQGRKETEIPTTAGSCIPNAFIIDNHRDKEDIGSLYKTNPDNYLNVRIQTDNFIREKDSMLERLGVIKASLYRGSIFRKGVRKINKLDTEELLLVGQQPNSDDPRYQFTLLTNEKTGGKETPVFDLTVVNDEETPTAYTQNEIVAFWDAISQTVRVRPGAFKRQ
;
A
#
# COMPACT_ATOMS: atom_id res chain seq x y z
N MET A 1 -28.97 -11.08 56.92
CA MET A 1 -28.73 -10.94 55.47
C MET A 1 -27.89 -12.12 54.99
N ASN A 2 -28.34 -12.88 53.99
CA ASN A 2 -27.74 -14.18 53.61
C ASN A 2 -26.36 -13.97 52.94
N ARG A 3 -25.31 -14.61 53.46
CA ARG A 3 -23.90 -14.44 53.02
C ARG A 3 -23.71 -14.66 51.51
N LYS A 4 -24.53 -15.52 50.90
CA LYS A 4 -24.58 -15.73 49.44
C LYS A 4 -25.11 -14.52 48.67
N ARG A 5 -26.12 -13.80 49.20
CA ARG A 5 -26.64 -12.56 48.57
C ARG A 5 -25.61 -11.44 48.60
N VAL A 6 -24.81 -11.35 49.67
CA VAL A 6 -23.73 -10.35 49.78
C VAL A 6 -22.64 -10.58 48.74
N LEU A 7 -22.21 -11.83 48.54
CA LEU A 7 -21.21 -12.19 47.53
C LEU A 7 -21.68 -11.91 46.09
N ILE A 8 -22.95 -12.19 45.78
CA ILE A 8 -23.53 -11.89 44.47
C ILE A 8 -23.57 -10.37 44.21
N ILE A 9 -23.95 -9.58 45.21
CA ILE A 9 -23.98 -8.12 45.09
C ILE A 9 -22.57 -7.57 44.85
N ILE A 10 -21.56 -8.05 45.58
CA ILE A 10 -20.17 -7.63 45.38
C ILE A 10 -19.68 -7.96 43.95
N ALA A 11 -19.99 -9.17 43.45
CA ALA A 11 -19.60 -9.56 42.10
C ALA A 11 -20.24 -8.68 41.01
N ILE A 12 -21.54 -8.35 41.15
CA ILE A 12 -22.25 -7.47 40.22
C ILE A 12 -21.67 -6.05 40.26
N VAL A 13 -21.39 -5.52 41.46
CA VAL A 13 -20.80 -4.18 41.62
C VAL A 13 -19.40 -4.12 40.99
N SER A 14 -18.54 -5.12 41.22
CA SER A 14 -17.22 -5.18 40.60
C SER A 14 -17.31 -5.23 39.07
N LEU A 15 -18.25 -5.99 38.52
CA LEU A 15 -18.46 -6.11 37.08
C LEU A 15 -18.97 -4.78 36.49
N LEU A 16 -19.87 -4.10 37.18
CA LEU A 16 -20.32 -2.75 36.80
C LEU A 16 -19.17 -1.74 36.86
N VAL A 17 -18.30 -1.78 37.88
CA VAL A 17 -17.13 -0.88 37.98
C VAL A 17 -16.16 -1.12 36.82
N VAL A 18 -15.91 -2.37 36.43
CA VAL A 18 -15.07 -2.69 35.27
C VAL A 18 -15.68 -2.18 33.97
N VAL A 19 -16.99 -2.37 33.77
CA VAL A 19 -17.72 -1.85 32.59
C VAL A 19 -17.71 -0.33 32.57
N PHE A 20 -17.94 0.33 33.70
CA PHE A 20 -17.93 1.78 33.82
C PHE A 20 -16.53 2.35 33.61
N TYR A 21 -15.49 1.67 34.11
CA TYR A 21 -14.10 2.05 33.89
C TYR A 21 -13.69 1.88 32.42
N GLY A 22 -14.14 0.80 31.77
CA GLY A 22 -13.96 0.60 30.33
C GLY A 22 -14.63 1.68 29.50
N LEU A 23 -15.91 1.98 29.78
CA LEU A 23 -16.66 3.08 29.16
C LEU A 23 -16.01 4.44 29.44
N TRP A 24 -15.53 4.68 30.65
CA TRP A 24 -14.89 5.93 31.03
C TRP A 24 -13.55 6.10 30.32
N GLN A 25 -12.73 5.04 30.18
CA GLN A 25 -11.52 5.10 29.35
C GLN A 25 -11.84 5.36 27.87
N GLN A 26 -12.96 4.81 27.37
CA GLN A 26 -13.44 5.06 26.02
C GLN A 26 -13.98 6.50 25.81
N LEU A 27 -14.43 7.13 26.90
CA LEU A 27 -14.94 8.50 26.96
C LEU A 27 -13.89 9.52 27.44
N GLN A 28 -12.67 9.11 27.75
CA GLN A 28 -11.59 10.06 28.07
C GLN A 28 -11.41 10.96 26.84
N PRO A 29 -11.45 12.30 27.01
CA PRO A 29 -11.15 13.21 25.92
C PRO A 29 -9.79 12.83 25.33
N TYR A 30 -9.74 12.69 24.00
CA TYR A 30 -8.48 12.62 23.27
C TYR A 30 -7.58 13.75 23.80
N PRO A 31 -6.30 13.45 24.16
CA PRO A 31 -5.47 14.38 24.90
C PRO A 31 -5.46 15.75 24.21
N PRO A 32 -5.49 16.84 25.00
CA PRO A 32 -5.71 18.18 24.47
C PRO A 32 -4.71 18.51 23.37
N HIS A 33 -5.18 19.27 22.37
CA HIS A 33 -4.34 19.79 21.30
C HIS A 33 -3.06 20.41 21.86
N THR A 34 -1.94 20.09 21.22
CA THR A 34 -0.63 20.63 21.56
C THR A 34 -0.69 22.16 21.55
N MET A 35 -0.29 22.78 22.66
CA MET A 35 -0.18 24.24 22.76
C MET A 35 1.09 24.69 22.02
N LEU A 36 0.91 25.28 20.84
CA LEU A 36 2.01 25.82 20.04
C LEU A 36 2.36 27.24 20.48
N ASN A 37 3.65 27.53 20.60
CA ASN A 37 4.10 28.92 20.69
C ASN A 37 4.02 29.62 19.32
N GLN A 38 4.24 30.94 19.28
CA GLN A 38 4.10 31.73 18.04
C GLN A 38 5.03 31.26 16.90
N LYS A 39 6.26 30.84 17.22
CA LYS A 39 7.22 30.34 16.24
C LYS A 39 6.78 28.98 15.68
N GLU A 40 6.36 28.07 16.56
CA GLU A 40 5.86 26.75 16.18
C GLU A 40 4.61 26.85 15.32
N LYS A 41 3.69 27.75 15.68
CA LYS A 41 2.49 28.01 14.89
C LYS A 41 2.83 28.46 13.47
N LEU A 42 3.76 29.40 13.31
CA LEU A 42 4.19 29.87 11.99
C LEU A 42 4.84 28.74 11.16
N ALA A 43 5.64 27.87 11.80
CA ALA A 43 6.27 26.73 11.13
C ALA A 43 5.23 25.71 10.65
N VAL A 44 4.25 25.38 11.50
CA VAL A 44 3.16 24.46 11.17
C VAL A 44 2.25 25.04 10.08
N ASP A 45 1.88 26.33 10.17
CA ASP A 45 1.06 27.01 9.16
C ASP A 45 1.74 26.95 7.78
N LYS A 46 3.08 27.13 7.74
CA LYS A 46 3.87 26.99 6.51
C LYS A 46 3.87 25.54 6.00
N LEU A 47 4.03 24.56 6.88
CA LEU A 47 4.04 23.14 6.52
C LEU A 47 2.68 22.67 5.98
N LEU A 48 1.58 23.20 6.52
CA LEU A 48 0.21 22.88 6.11
C LEU A 48 -0.34 23.79 5.00
N THR A 49 0.51 24.62 4.39
CA THR A 49 0.09 25.50 3.30
C THR A 49 -0.21 24.68 2.04
N ASN A 50 -1.30 25.03 1.34
CA ASN A 50 -1.70 24.40 0.07
C ASN A 50 -1.87 22.88 0.14
N LEU A 51 -2.63 22.38 1.12
CA LEU A 51 -2.98 20.97 1.18
C LEU A 51 -3.68 20.51 -0.10
N GLN A 52 -3.29 19.33 -0.57
CA GLN A 52 -3.81 18.68 -1.76
C GLN A 52 -4.26 17.26 -1.42
N THR A 53 -5.47 16.94 -1.86
CA THR A 53 -6.03 15.59 -1.71
C THR A 53 -5.28 14.57 -2.56
N ARG A 54 -4.81 13.51 -1.93
CA ARG A 54 -4.15 12.35 -2.54
C ARG A 54 -5.05 11.13 -2.44
N CYS A 55 -5.11 10.33 -3.51
CA CYS A 55 -5.87 9.07 -3.55
C CYS A 55 -4.94 7.86 -3.51
N ILE A 56 -5.11 7.00 -2.50
CA ILE A 56 -4.34 5.76 -2.31
C ILE A 56 -5.32 4.63 -1.97
N GLY A 57 -5.34 3.58 -2.81
CA GLY A 57 -6.33 2.52 -2.78
C GLY A 57 -7.76 3.06 -2.78
N ARG A 58 -8.48 2.83 -1.68
CA ARG A 58 -9.88 3.25 -1.48
C ARG A 58 -10.03 4.53 -0.64
N TYR A 59 -8.93 5.16 -0.25
CA TYR A 59 -8.90 6.25 0.71
C TYR A 59 -8.36 7.55 0.11
N LEU A 60 -8.68 8.65 0.79
CA LEU A 60 -8.15 9.98 0.54
C LEU A 60 -7.48 10.50 1.81
N VAL A 61 -6.39 11.23 1.62
CA VAL A 61 -5.71 12.02 2.65
C VAL A 61 -5.25 13.33 2.04
N ASP A 62 -5.26 14.41 2.80
CA ASP A 62 -4.77 15.70 2.35
C ASP A 62 -3.34 15.90 2.86
N LEU A 63 -2.41 16.12 1.93
CA LEU A 63 -0.99 16.34 2.21
C LEU A 63 -0.54 17.66 1.58
N PRO A 64 0.51 18.32 2.10
CA PRO A 64 1.05 19.53 1.48
C PRO A 64 1.42 19.30 0.00
N ALA A 65 1.20 20.29 -0.87
CA ALA A 65 1.34 20.10 -2.32
C ALA A 65 2.76 19.75 -2.79
N ASP A 66 3.78 20.15 -2.02
CA ASP A 66 5.20 19.87 -2.25
C ASP A 66 5.62 18.43 -1.91
N TYR A 67 4.74 17.66 -1.25
CA TYR A 67 4.94 16.23 -1.03
C TYR A 67 4.71 15.45 -2.33
N ASN A 68 5.75 14.74 -2.78
CA ASN A 68 5.75 13.92 -3.99
C ASN A 68 5.87 12.44 -3.64
N ASN A 69 5.06 11.60 -4.28
CA ASN A 69 5.17 10.15 -4.12
C ASN A 69 6.42 9.63 -4.83
N THR A 70 7.28 8.90 -4.11
CA THR A 70 8.50 8.29 -4.62
C THR A 70 8.31 6.82 -4.99
N VAL A 71 7.12 6.24 -4.72
CA VAL A 71 6.76 4.87 -5.11
C VAL A 71 5.99 4.92 -6.43
N ASN A 72 6.32 4.03 -7.34
CA ASN A 72 5.73 3.96 -8.67
C ASN A 72 5.13 2.58 -9.00
N MET A 73 4.94 1.72 -8.00
CA MET A 73 4.41 0.37 -8.17
C MET A 73 3.40 0.00 -7.09
N ALA A 74 2.55 -0.98 -7.38
CA ALA A 74 1.63 -1.60 -6.44
C ALA A 74 1.51 -3.10 -6.72
N ARG A 75 1.09 -3.89 -5.74
CA ARG A 75 0.86 -5.32 -5.89
C ARG A 75 -0.63 -5.60 -6.07
N VAL A 76 -0.95 -6.34 -7.13
CA VAL A 76 -2.30 -6.82 -7.43
C VAL A 76 -2.22 -8.31 -7.69
N ASN A 77 -2.92 -9.10 -6.87
CA ASN A 77 -2.73 -10.54 -6.76
C ASN A 77 -1.23 -10.85 -6.54
N ASP A 78 -0.64 -11.67 -7.40
CA ASP A 78 0.78 -12.01 -7.35
C ASP A 78 1.64 -11.16 -8.31
N SER A 79 1.07 -10.09 -8.89
CA SER A 79 1.71 -9.28 -9.92
C SER A 79 2.07 -7.89 -9.41
N TRP A 80 3.26 -7.42 -9.79
CA TRP A 80 3.62 -6.02 -9.64
C TRP A 80 3.10 -5.22 -10.82
N VAL A 81 2.38 -4.14 -10.53
CA VAL A 81 1.95 -3.13 -11.49
C VAL A 81 2.85 -1.93 -11.34
N GLU A 82 3.82 -1.81 -12.22
CA GLU A 82 4.75 -0.67 -12.28
C GLU A 82 4.16 0.42 -13.18
N THR A 83 4.35 1.69 -12.79
CA THR A 83 3.85 2.85 -13.51
C THR A 83 4.94 3.88 -13.71
N GLN A 84 4.90 4.58 -14.84
CA GLN A 84 5.82 5.66 -15.13
C GLN A 84 5.14 6.66 -16.06
N ARG A 85 5.21 7.96 -15.74
CA ARG A 85 4.81 8.98 -16.70
C ARG A 85 5.77 8.97 -17.88
N LEU A 86 5.22 8.81 -19.07
CA LEU A 86 5.99 8.71 -20.30
C LEU A 86 5.18 9.30 -21.44
N TYR A 87 5.82 10.10 -22.29
CA TYR A 87 5.18 10.57 -23.50
C TYR A 87 5.16 9.44 -24.55
N LEU A 88 4.19 9.48 -25.45
CA LEU A 88 3.89 8.33 -26.30
C LEU A 88 5.06 7.88 -27.19
N PRO A 89 5.76 8.76 -27.94
CA PRO A 89 6.89 8.30 -28.75
C PRO A 89 8.01 7.62 -27.95
N ALA A 90 8.29 8.03 -26.72
CA ALA A 90 9.25 7.31 -25.87
C ALA A 90 8.73 5.92 -25.45
N PHE A 91 7.43 5.78 -25.21
CA PHE A 91 6.84 4.47 -24.95
C PHE A 91 7.02 3.55 -26.17
N GLU A 92 6.69 4.02 -27.37
CA GLU A 92 6.81 3.24 -28.61
C GLU A 92 8.26 2.82 -28.87
N GLN A 93 9.21 3.74 -28.70
CA GLN A 93 10.63 3.44 -28.81
C GLN A 93 11.07 2.40 -27.76
N ARG A 94 10.61 2.52 -26.52
CA ARG A 94 10.91 1.56 -25.44
C ARG A 94 10.42 0.16 -25.79
N ILE A 95 9.24 0.03 -26.40
CA ILE A 95 8.70 -1.27 -26.84
C ILE A 95 9.55 -1.88 -27.95
N GLN A 96 9.91 -1.08 -28.97
CA GLN A 96 10.76 -1.55 -30.08
C GLN A 96 12.12 -2.05 -29.58
N LEU A 97 12.79 -1.26 -28.75
CA LEU A 97 14.08 -1.62 -28.15
C LEU A 97 13.96 -2.86 -27.26
N ARG A 98 12.87 -3.00 -26.50
CA ARG A 98 12.64 -4.17 -25.65
C ARG A 98 12.44 -5.43 -26.48
N GLU A 99 11.64 -5.37 -27.54
CA GLU A 99 11.42 -6.51 -28.43
C GLU A 99 12.74 -6.95 -29.09
N GLU A 100 13.52 -6.00 -29.63
CA GLU A 100 14.82 -6.29 -30.23
C GLU A 100 15.77 -6.96 -29.24
N ALA A 101 15.87 -6.42 -28.02
CA ALA A 101 16.67 -7.02 -26.96
C ALA A 101 16.22 -8.45 -26.63
N LEU A 102 14.91 -8.70 -26.54
CA LEU A 102 14.37 -10.04 -26.26
C LEU A 102 14.65 -11.03 -27.41
N ARG A 103 14.67 -10.58 -28.67
CA ARG A 103 15.02 -11.39 -29.84
C ARG A 103 16.51 -11.74 -29.88
N GLN A 104 17.37 -10.82 -29.45
CA GLN A 104 18.82 -11.00 -29.44
C GLN A 104 19.34 -11.78 -28.21
N THR A 105 18.54 -11.85 -27.14
CA THR A 105 18.92 -12.55 -25.90
C THR A 105 19.07 -14.05 -26.14
N LYS A 106 20.19 -14.62 -25.68
CA LYS A 106 20.48 -16.05 -25.75
C LYS A 106 20.27 -16.73 -24.40
N THR A 107 19.70 -17.92 -24.40
CA THR A 107 19.70 -18.79 -23.22
C THR A 107 21.06 -19.48 -23.09
N VAL A 108 21.45 -19.81 -21.85
CA VAL A 108 22.69 -20.53 -21.56
C VAL A 108 22.67 -21.92 -22.21
N ASN A 109 21.55 -22.62 -22.10
CA ASN A 109 21.33 -23.88 -22.81
C ASN A 109 20.64 -23.61 -24.15
N PRO A 110 21.27 -23.92 -25.30
CA PRO A 110 20.66 -23.70 -26.62
C PRO A 110 19.32 -24.40 -26.84
N VAL A 111 19.03 -25.50 -26.12
CA VAL A 111 17.75 -26.21 -26.22
C VAL A 111 16.55 -25.35 -25.76
N ASN A 112 16.82 -24.33 -24.95
CA ASN A 112 15.81 -23.43 -24.39
C ASN A 112 15.52 -22.23 -25.32
N MET A 113 16.26 -22.07 -26.43
CA MET A 113 16.01 -21.02 -27.41
C MET A 113 14.70 -21.25 -28.20
N PRO A 114 14.08 -20.18 -28.75
CA PRO A 114 14.42 -18.76 -28.57
C PRO A 114 14.03 -18.22 -27.18
N TYR A 115 14.66 -17.12 -26.75
CA TYR A 115 14.32 -16.47 -25.47
C TYR A 115 12.94 -15.80 -25.50
N LEU A 116 12.63 -15.06 -26.57
CA LEU A 116 11.27 -14.59 -26.88
C LEU A 116 10.45 -15.74 -27.47
N LYS A 117 9.40 -16.16 -26.77
CA LYS A 117 8.54 -17.29 -27.14
C LYS A 117 7.33 -16.86 -27.95
N ASN A 118 6.71 -15.74 -27.57
CA ASN A 118 5.54 -15.23 -28.28
C ASN A 118 5.35 -13.73 -28.07
N ILE A 119 4.51 -13.13 -28.91
CA ILE A 119 4.03 -11.76 -28.80
C ILE A 119 2.51 -11.79 -28.90
N TYR A 120 1.84 -11.26 -27.89
CA TYR A 120 0.39 -11.10 -27.89
C TYR A 120 -0.01 -9.63 -28.00
N ARG A 121 -1.02 -9.38 -28.82
CA ARG A 121 -1.70 -8.08 -28.86
C ARG A 121 -2.64 -7.94 -27.66
N LEU A 122 -2.77 -6.70 -27.19
CA LEU A 122 -3.82 -6.32 -26.25
C LEU A 122 -5.19 -6.29 -26.95
N PRO A 123 -6.30 -6.32 -26.19
CA PRO A 123 -7.64 -6.10 -26.75
C PRO A 123 -7.75 -4.84 -27.60
N GLU A 124 -8.71 -4.82 -28.51
CA GLU A 124 -8.97 -3.68 -29.41
C GLU A 124 -9.16 -2.38 -28.61
N GLY A 125 -8.59 -1.28 -29.10
CA GLY A 125 -8.62 0.03 -28.44
C GLY A 125 -7.55 0.24 -27.35
N MET A 126 -6.78 -0.78 -26.98
CA MET A 126 -5.64 -0.64 -26.05
C MET A 126 -4.33 -0.51 -26.80
N GLN A 127 -3.46 0.38 -26.32
CA GLN A 127 -2.12 0.57 -26.86
C GLN A 127 -1.10 -0.17 -26.00
N GLY A 128 -0.45 -1.18 -26.57
CA GLY A 128 0.54 -1.96 -25.84
C GLY A 128 0.75 -3.36 -26.41
N ILE A 129 1.51 -4.16 -25.68
CA ILE A 129 2.01 -5.47 -26.12
C ILE A 129 2.24 -6.37 -24.92
N ILE A 130 2.17 -7.69 -25.12
CA ILE A 130 2.59 -8.68 -24.13
C ILE A 130 3.66 -9.55 -24.77
N PHE A 131 4.84 -9.61 -24.15
CA PHE A 131 5.89 -10.54 -24.52
C PHE A 131 5.79 -11.79 -23.65
N GLU A 132 5.75 -12.96 -24.27
CA GLU A 132 6.04 -14.21 -23.56
C GLU A 132 7.51 -14.53 -23.75
N ARG A 133 8.26 -14.57 -22.66
CA ARG A 133 9.71 -14.84 -22.69
C ARG A 133 10.08 -15.90 -21.67
N VAL A 134 11.24 -16.53 -21.85
CA VAL A 134 11.85 -17.34 -20.79
C VAL A 134 12.08 -16.46 -19.57
N GLN A 135 11.86 -17.01 -18.37
CA GLN A 135 11.98 -16.26 -17.13
C GLN A 135 13.38 -15.68 -16.92
N ASP A 136 14.42 -16.48 -17.20
CA ASP A 136 15.83 -16.13 -17.08
C ASP A 136 16.69 -16.89 -18.11
N GLN A 137 17.88 -16.40 -18.45
CA GLN A 137 18.77 -17.04 -19.42
C GLN A 137 19.26 -18.44 -18.97
N SER A 138 19.34 -18.65 -17.65
CA SER A 138 19.90 -19.86 -17.04
C SER A 138 18.87 -20.93 -16.67
N VAL A 139 17.57 -20.66 -16.82
CA VAL A 139 16.50 -21.59 -16.46
C VAL A 139 15.93 -22.33 -17.68
N SER A 140 15.21 -23.42 -17.41
CA SER A 140 14.41 -24.16 -18.39
C SER A 140 13.43 -23.23 -19.12
N ASP A 141 13.22 -23.41 -20.43
CA ASP A 141 12.24 -22.61 -21.18
C ASP A 141 10.78 -22.97 -20.90
N ALA A 142 10.54 -23.95 -20.01
CA ALA A 142 9.25 -24.15 -19.38
C ALA A 142 8.90 -23.00 -18.44
N ALA A 143 9.86 -22.45 -17.67
CA ALA A 143 9.62 -21.31 -16.79
C ALA A 143 9.64 -20.02 -17.62
N ARG A 144 8.51 -19.32 -17.66
CA ARG A 144 8.28 -18.16 -18.53
C ARG A 144 7.70 -16.98 -17.76
N VAL A 145 7.70 -15.83 -18.42
CA VAL A 145 7.07 -14.59 -17.95
C VAL A 145 6.21 -14.02 -19.07
N LEU A 146 4.96 -13.65 -18.74
CA LEU A 146 4.16 -12.73 -19.52
C LEU A 146 4.51 -11.31 -19.08
N GLU A 147 5.29 -10.60 -19.89
CA GLU A 147 5.70 -9.22 -19.68
C GLU A 147 4.80 -8.30 -20.51
N ALA A 148 3.80 -7.70 -19.86
CA ALA A 148 2.89 -6.75 -20.47
C ALA A 148 3.39 -5.31 -20.34
N HIS A 149 3.21 -4.55 -21.41
CA HIS A 149 3.35 -3.11 -21.44
C HIS A 149 2.08 -2.48 -21.99
N LEU A 150 1.50 -1.54 -21.25
CA LEU A 150 0.30 -0.77 -21.60
C LEU A 150 0.63 0.72 -21.58
N TYR A 151 0.10 1.46 -22.54
CA TYR A 151 0.10 2.91 -22.56
C TYR A 151 -1.32 3.43 -22.41
N ASN A 152 -1.54 4.28 -21.42
CA ASN A 152 -2.83 4.90 -21.20
C ASN A 152 -2.65 6.28 -20.56
N ASN A 153 -3.28 7.31 -21.12
CA ASN A 153 -3.33 8.67 -20.55
C ASN A 153 -1.98 9.26 -20.11
N GLY A 154 -0.92 9.08 -20.91
CA GLY A 154 0.42 9.61 -20.57
C GLY A 154 1.20 8.76 -19.56
N VAL A 155 0.74 7.55 -19.27
CA VAL A 155 1.34 6.63 -18.31
C VAL A 155 1.66 5.32 -19.00
N ALA A 156 2.93 4.94 -18.87
CA ALA A 156 3.41 3.63 -19.23
C ALA A 156 3.27 2.70 -18.02
N ILE A 157 2.58 1.58 -18.23
CA ILE A 157 2.28 0.57 -17.21
C ILE A 157 2.96 -0.73 -17.62
N LYS A 158 3.65 -1.36 -16.68
CA LYS A 158 4.28 -2.66 -16.87
C LYS A 158 3.74 -3.66 -15.84
N VAL A 159 3.39 -4.85 -16.30
CA VAL A 159 2.93 -5.95 -15.45
C VAL A 159 3.67 -7.21 -15.86
N GLU A 160 4.24 -7.94 -14.90
CA GLU A 160 4.86 -9.25 -15.15
C GLU A 160 4.11 -10.34 -14.38
N MET A 161 3.79 -11.44 -15.07
CA MET A 161 3.25 -12.66 -14.47
C MET A 161 4.16 -13.83 -14.78
N LYS A 162 4.58 -14.56 -13.75
CA LYS A 162 5.28 -15.84 -13.93
C LYS A 162 4.27 -16.88 -14.41
N VAL A 163 4.68 -17.65 -15.40
CA VAL A 163 3.88 -18.70 -16.04
C VAL A 163 4.79 -19.88 -16.35
N SER A 164 4.20 -21.03 -16.61
CA SER A 164 4.86 -22.26 -16.99
C SER A 164 4.27 -22.77 -18.31
N ASN A 165 5.15 -23.27 -19.18
CA ASN A 165 4.76 -23.95 -20.40
C ASN A 165 5.75 -25.07 -20.73
N ALA A 166 5.49 -26.22 -20.14
CA ALA A 166 6.22 -27.45 -20.36
C ALA A 166 5.60 -28.33 -21.45
N SER A 167 4.95 -27.75 -22.47
CA SER A 167 4.25 -28.53 -23.50
C SER A 167 5.17 -29.29 -24.46
N ALA A 168 6.46 -28.95 -24.53
CA ALA A 168 7.41 -29.61 -25.42
C ALA A 168 7.67 -31.07 -25.03
N ALA A 169 7.95 -31.93 -26.02
CA ALA A 169 8.17 -33.37 -25.83
C ALA A 169 9.31 -33.70 -24.84
N ARG A 170 10.33 -32.83 -24.75
CA ARG A 170 11.43 -32.98 -23.77
C ARG A 170 10.97 -32.99 -22.31
N TYR A 171 9.76 -32.51 -22.02
CA TYR A 171 9.19 -32.49 -20.67
C TYR A 171 8.22 -33.64 -20.40
N ASP A 172 8.01 -34.59 -21.32
CA ASP A 172 7.01 -35.65 -21.17
C ASP A 172 7.18 -36.45 -19.87
N LYS A 173 8.43 -36.83 -19.55
CA LYS A 173 8.75 -37.51 -18.29
C LYS A 173 8.49 -36.63 -17.06
N GLY A 174 8.79 -35.33 -17.19
CA GLY A 174 8.52 -34.33 -16.16
C GLY A 174 7.03 -34.23 -15.87
N ARG A 175 6.18 -34.15 -16.91
CA ARG A 175 4.72 -34.09 -16.76
C ARG A 175 4.13 -35.34 -16.10
N GLN A 176 4.70 -36.51 -16.34
CA GLN A 176 4.28 -37.76 -15.69
C GLN A 176 4.68 -37.81 -14.21
N THR A 177 5.80 -37.20 -13.83
CA THR A 177 6.36 -37.30 -12.47
C THR A 177 5.93 -36.12 -11.58
N PHE A 178 5.82 -34.93 -12.15
CA PHE A 178 5.51 -33.67 -11.45
C PHE A 178 4.56 -32.81 -12.30
N PRO A 179 3.29 -33.22 -12.46
CA PRO A 179 2.33 -32.53 -13.34
C PRO A 179 2.09 -31.07 -12.92
N ASP A 180 2.12 -30.76 -11.62
CA ASP A 180 1.93 -29.39 -11.11
C ASP A 180 3.11 -28.45 -11.39
N ILE A 181 4.29 -29.00 -11.72
CA ILE A 181 5.51 -28.24 -12.03
C ILE A 181 5.68 -28.10 -13.55
N TYR A 182 5.33 -29.16 -14.30
CA TYR A 182 5.43 -29.20 -15.75
C TYR A 182 4.05 -29.09 -16.40
N ASP A 183 3.35 -28.01 -16.10
CA ASP A 183 2.04 -27.68 -16.64
C ASP A 183 2.14 -26.71 -17.84
N ASN A 184 0.99 -26.17 -18.24
CA ASN A 184 0.89 -25.08 -19.20
C ASN A 184 -0.24 -24.14 -18.78
N ASP A 185 0.10 -23.14 -17.96
CA ASP A 185 -0.85 -22.15 -17.44
C ASP A 185 -0.89 -20.86 -18.29
N VAL A 186 -0.08 -20.76 -19.36
CA VAL A 186 -0.01 -19.59 -20.25
C VAL A 186 -1.40 -19.13 -20.74
N PRO A 187 -2.30 -20.01 -21.23
CA PRO A 187 -3.61 -19.57 -21.71
C PRO A 187 -4.47 -18.92 -20.62
N GLU A 188 -4.49 -19.50 -19.42
CA GLU A 188 -5.26 -18.98 -18.29
C GLU A 188 -4.69 -17.66 -17.79
N LYS A 189 -3.37 -17.62 -17.57
CA LYS A 189 -2.66 -16.44 -17.08
C LYS A 189 -2.69 -15.28 -18.08
N LEU A 190 -2.71 -15.57 -19.38
CA LEU A 190 -2.89 -14.54 -20.40
C LEU A 190 -4.28 -13.88 -20.33
N VAL A 191 -5.33 -14.66 -20.01
CA VAL A 191 -6.68 -14.12 -19.80
C VAL A 191 -6.73 -13.28 -18.52
N GLU A 192 -6.13 -13.78 -17.43
CA GLU A 192 -6.00 -13.04 -16.17
C GLU A 192 -5.30 -11.70 -16.37
N LEU A 193 -4.15 -11.70 -17.06
CA LEU A 193 -3.36 -10.52 -17.37
C LEU A 193 -4.16 -9.51 -18.21
N LYS A 194 -4.82 -9.97 -19.28
CA LYS A 194 -5.65 -9.09 -20.13
C LYS A 194 -6.83 -8.50 -19.35
N ASN A 195 -7.42 -9.24 -18.41
CA ASN A 195 -8.48 -8.74 -17.54
C ASN A 195 -7.97 -7.68 -16.55
N LEU A 196 -6.75 -7.83 -16.03
CA LEU A 196 -6.13 -6.81 -15.21
C LEU A 196 -5.84 -5.55 -16.03
N LEU A 197 -5.15 -5.67 -17.15
CA LEU A 197 -4.76 -4.55 -18.01
C LEU A 197 -5.97 -3.73 -18.49
N SER A 198 -7.09 -4.37 -18.81
CA SER A 198 -8.29 -3.67 -19.27
C SER A 198 -8.95 -2.75 -18.24
N ARG A 199 -8.61 -2.93 -16.96
CA ARG A 199 -9.13 -2.15 -15.83
C ARG A 199 -8.18 -1.06 -15.37
N ILE A 200 -6.93 -1.08 -15.82
CA ILE A 200 -5.92 -0.08 -15.44
C ILE A 200 -6.06 1.15 -16.33
N GLN A 201 -6.20 2.31 -15.70
CA GLN A 201 -6.26 3.61 -16.36
C GLN A 201 -5.17 4.51 -15.79
N GLY A 202 -4.35 5.09 -16.66
CA GLY A 202 -3.41 6.14 -16.28
C GLY A 202 -4.19 7.37 -15.83
N ARG A 203 -3.71 8.05 -14.80
CA ARG A 203 -4.33 9.27 -14.26
C ARG A 203 -3.30 10.27 -13.76
N LYS A 204 -3.72 11.51 -13.53
CA LYS A 204 -2.92 12.46 -12.73
C LYS A 204 -2.96 12.07 -11.25
N GLU A 205 -1.91 12.37 -10.50
CA GLU A 205 -1.85 12.02 -9.06
C GLU A 205 -3.01 12.62 -8.26
N THR A 206 -3.40 13.83 -8.64
CA THR A 206 -4.42 14.67 -7.99
C THR A 206 -5.82 14.46 -8.56
N GLU A 207 -5.93 13.62 -9.59
CA GLU A 207 -7.22 13.21 -10.15
C GLU A 207 -7.84 12.16 -9.24
N ILE A 208 -9.08 12.41 -8.82
CA ILE A 208 -9.82 11.57 -7.87
C ILE A 208 -10.92 10.81 -8.63
N PRO A 209 -10.76 9.50 -8.87
CA PRO A 209 -11.76 8.70 -9.55
C PRO A 209 -13.07 8.63 -8.75
N THR A 210 -14.20 8.70 -9.44
CA THR A 210 -15.55 8.65 -8.83
C THR A 210 -16.22 7.28 -8.92
N THR A 211 -15.57 6.34 -9.61
CA THR A 211 -16.02 4.95 -9.76
C THR A 211 -15.35 4.02 -8.76
N ALA A 212 -15.92 2.83 -8.56
CA ALA A 212 -15.34 1.80 -7.70
C ALA A 212 -14.00 1.30 -8.25
N GLY A 213 -13.00 1.21 -7.37
CA GLY A 213 -11.66 0.76 -7.73
C GLY A 213 -10.57 1.34 -6.84
N SER A 214 -9.33 0.96 -7.08
CA SER A 214 -8.17 1.33 -6.26
C SER A 214 -7.24 2.30 -6.98
N CYS A 215 -6.89 3.39 -6.31
CA CYS A 215 -5.85 4.31 -6.75
C CYS A 215 -4.48 3.72 -6.46
N ILE A 216 -3.67 3.53 -7.50
CA ILE A 216 -2.25 3.20 -7.37
C ILE A 216 -1.42 4.43 -7.81
N PRO A 217 -0.09 4.45 -7.62
CA PRO A 217 0.73 5.53 -8.16
C PRO A 217 0.47 5.72 -9.66
N ASN A 218 0.21 6.96 -10.09
CA ASN A 218 -0.07 7.37 -11.48
C ASN A 218 -1.22 6.64 -12.22
N ALA A 219 -1.95 5.72 -11.58
CA ALA A 219 -2.99 4.95 -12.25
C ALA A 219 -4.16 4.62 -11.30
N PHE A 220 -5.20 4.04 -11.87
CA PHE A 220 -6.40 3.60 -11.20
C PHE A 220 -6.81 2.24 -11.75
N ILE A 221 -7.24 1.35 -10.87
CA ILE A 221 -7.68 0.01 -11.23
C ILE A 221 -9.17 -0.10 -10.93
N ILE A 222 -10.00 -0.25 -11.96
CA ILE A 222 -11.44 -0.48 -11.79
C ILE A 222 -11.66 -1.78 -11.01
N ASP A 223 -12.57 -1.72 -10.05
CA ASP A 223 -12.86 -2.84 -9.17
C ASP A 223 -13.48 -4.05 -9.88
N ASN A 224 -13.03 -5.25 -9.50
CA ASN A 224 -13.62 -6.52 -9.89
C ASN A 224 -14.12 -7.34 -8.69
N HIS A 225 -14.00 -6.83 -7.45
CA HIS A 225 -14.35 -7.50 -6.19
C HIS A 225 -13.58 -8.80 -5.89
N ARG A 226 -12.54 -9.12 -6.67
CA ARG A 226 -11.79 -10.37 -6.56
C ARG A 226 -10.33 -10.14 -6.24
N ASP A 227 -9.75 -9.07 -6.75
CA ASP A 227 -8.33 -8.80 -6.62
C ASP A 227 -7.90 -8.65 -5.16
N LYS A 228 -6.74 -9.23 -4.86
CA LYS A 228 -5.94 -8.93 -3.67
C LYS A 228 -5.10 -7.70 -4.00
N GLU A 229 -5.24 -6.61 -3.26
CA GLU A 229 -4.58 -5.34 -3.52
C GLU A 229 -3.73 -4.97 -2.31
N ASP A 230 -2.44 -4.73 -2.54
CA ASP A 230 -1.48 -4.23 -1.56
C ASP A 230 -0.75 -3.04 -2.19
N ILE A 231 -1.08 -1.86 -1.69
CA ILE A 231 -0.74 -0.57 -2.32
C ILE A 231 0.00 0.28 -1.30
N GLY A 232 1.26 0.57 -1.60
CA GLY A 232 2.10 1.47 -0.82
C GLY A 232 2.31 2.82 -1.51
N SER A 233 2.56 3.86 -0.72
CA SER A 233 3.04 5.16 -1.19
C SER A 233 3.97 5.77 -0.14
N LEU A 234 4.99 6.46 -0.61
CA LEU A 234 5.94 7.19 0.23
C LEU A 234 6.04 8.60 -0.31
N TYR A 235 5.55 9.57 0.46
CA TYR A 235 5.61 10.97 0.08
C TYR A 235 6.76 11.68 0.79
N LYS A 236 7.55 12.42 0.01
CA LYS A 236 8.71 13.22 0.46
C LYS A 236 8.65 14.65 -0.11
N THR A 237 9.31 15.62 0.54
CA THR A 237 9.39 17.03 0.08
C THR A 237 10.82 17.58 0.15
N ASN A 238 11.11 18.68 -0.57
CA ASN A 238 12.41 19.35 -0.67
C ASN A 238 12.34 20.87 -0.29
N PRO A 239 13.41 21.48 0.27
CA PRO A 239 14.53 20.79 0.91
C PRO A 239 14.02 20.00 2.12
N ASP A 240 14.65 18.86 2.42
CA ASP A 240 14.13 17.80 3.28
C ASP A 240 13.52 18.31 4.60
N ASN A 241 12.21 18.54 4.59
CA ASN A 241 11.40 18.47 5.80
C ASN A 241 11.27 16.98 6.08
N TYR A 242 12.26 16.41 6.79
CA TYR A 242 12.48 14.97 7.06
C TYR A 242 11.27 14.16 7.57
N LEU A 243 10.09 14.75 7.67
CA LEU A 243 8.81 14.11 7.90
C LEU A 243 8.33 13.41 6.63
N ASN A 244 8.74 12.16 6.45
CA ASN A 244 8.23 11.27 5.42
C ASN A 244 6.81 10.81 5.78
N VAL A 245 5.91 10.79 4.79
CA VAL A 245 4.55 10.24 4.95
C VAL A 245 4.46 8.90 4.21
N ARG A 246 4.30 7.82 4.97
CA ARG A 246 4.04 6.48 4.47
C ARG A 246 2.55 6.20 4.51
N ILE A 247 2.04 5.64 3.43
CA ILE A 247 0.65 5.19 3.33
C ILE A 247 0.65 3.78 2.79
N GLN A 248 -0.02 2.87 3.47
CA GLN A 248 -0.22 1.51 3.00
C GLN A 248 -1.69 1.14 3.08
N THR A 249 -2.15 0.37 2.11
CA THR A 249 -3.48 -0.22 2.16
C THR A 249 -3.46 -1.63 1.60
N ASP A 250 -4.13 -2.53 2.31
CA ASP A 250 -4.17 -3.95 1.99
C ASP A 250 -5.60 -4.48 2.18
N ASN A 251 -6.14 -5.12 1.15
CA ASN A 251 -7.53 -5.58 1.13
C ASN A 251 -7.72 -7.08 1.44
N PHE A 252 -6.64 -7.79 1.79
CA PHE A 252 -6.65 -9.24 1.98
C PHE A 252 -5.91 -9.71 3.24
N ILE A 253 -5.36 -8.79 4.04
CA ILE A 253 -4.95 -9.06 5.42
C ILE A 253 -6.10 -8.82 6.39
N ARG A 254 -6.07 -9.56 7.50
CA ARG A 254 -6.94 -9.34 8.66
C ARG A 254 -6.21 -9.82 9.90
N GLU A 255 -5.91 -8.88 10.78
CA GLU A 255 -5.25 -9.17 12.04
C GLU A 255 -6.25 -9.70 13.07
N LYS A 256 -5.76 -10.56 13.96
CA LYS A 256 -6.55 -11.08 15.07
C LYS A 256 -6.79 -10.01 16.14
N ASP A 257 -5.72 -9.35 16.51
CA ASP A 257 -5.69 -8.30 17.52
C ASP A 257 -5.60 -6.93 16.83
N SER A 258 -5.93 -5.82 17.50
CA SER A 258 -5.66 -4.47 16.99
C SER A 258 -4.27 -3.97 17.39
N MET A 259 -3.80 -2.85 16.80
CA MET A 259 -2.55 -2.20 17.20
C MET A 259 -2.53 -1.88 18.71
N LEU A 260 -3.62 -1.38 19.27
CA LEU A 260 -3.71 -1.06 20.69
C LEU A 260 -3.81 -2.30 21.59
N GLU A 261 -4.40 -3.40 21.10
CA GLU A 261 -4.38 -4.69 21.81
C GLU A 261 -2.95 -5.27 21.85
N ARG A 262 -2.13 -5.01 20.82
CA ARG A 262 -0.72 -5.47 20.73
C ARG A 262 0.31 -4.58 21.44
N LEU A 263 -0.11 -3.56 22.21
CA LEU A 263 0.81 -2.61 22.85
C LEU A 263 1.88 -3.26 23.75
N GLY A 264 1.55 -4.36 24.43
CA GLY A 264 2.52 -5.07 25.26
C GLY A 264 3.71 -5.59 24.47
N VAL A 265 3.44 -6.18 23.30
CA VAL A 265 4.47 -6.67 22.37
C VAL A 265 5.24 -5.51 21.77
N ILE A 266 4.53 -4.48 21.27
CA ILE A 266 5.15 -3.28 20.69
C ILE A 266 6.12 -2.64 21.68
N LYS A 267 5.67 -2.40 22.93
CA LYS A 267 6.49 -1.78 23.97
C LYS A 267 7.74 -2.61 24.31
N ALA A 268 7.63 -3.94 24.33
CA ALA A 268 8.77 -4.81 24.57
C ALA A 268 9.81 -4.79 23.43
N SER A 269 9.38 -4.46 22.21
CA SER A 269 10.26 -4.35 21.03
C SER A 269 10.85 -2.94 20.81
N LEU A 270 10.42 -1.93 21.58
CA LEU A 270 10.97 -0.57 21.46
C LEU A 270 12.38 -0.50 22.05
N TYR A 271 13.36 -0.22 21.21
CA TYR A 271 14.71 0.13 21.61
C TYR A 271 14.88 1.65 21.65
N ARG A 272 15.35 2.19 22.79
CA ARG A 272 15.56 3.64 22.99
C ARG A 272 14.34 4.49 22.60
N GLY A 273 13.16 4.00 22.95
CA GLY A 273 11.89 4.64 22.58
C GLY A 273 10.79 4.38 23.60
N SER A 274 9.72 5.16 23.47
CA SER A 274 8.56 5.10 24.34
C SER A 274 7.30 5.48 23.57
N ILE A 275 6.15 5.14 24.15
CA ILE A 275 4.85 5.55 23.63
C ILE A 275 4.57 6.96 24.17
N PHE A 276 4.47 7.93 23.27
CA PHE A 276 4.14 9.32 23.61
C PHE A 276 2.62 9.52 23.73
N ARG A 277 1.87 9.04 22.74
CA ARG A 277 0.41 9.16 22.71
C ARG A 277 -0.19 7.92 22.07
N LYS A 278 -1.37 7.52 22.53
CA LYS A 278 -2.13 6.40 21.96
C LYS A 278 -3.61 6.62 22.20
N GLY A 279 -4.45 6.06 21.34
CA GLY A 279 -5.89 6.10 21.57
C GLY A 279 -6.72 5.70 20.36
N VAL A 280 -8.01 5.53 20.60
CA VAL A 280 -9.00 5.35 19.54
C VAL A 280 -9.46 6.73 19.08
N ARG A 281 -9.59 6.94 17.77
CA ARG A 281 -10.12 8.16 17.17
C ARG A 281 -11.23 7.81 16.18
N LYS A 282 -12.25 8.67 16.11
CA LYS A 282 -13.28 8.60 15.08
C LYS A 282 -13.05 9.71 14.06
N ILE A 283 -12.61 9.36 12.85
CA ILE A 283 -12.20 10.31 11.82
C ILE A 283 -13.03 10.06 10.57
N ASN A 284 -13.83 11.05 10.14
CA ASN A 284 -14.65 10.97 8.92
C ASN A 284 -15.45 9.65 8.77
N LYS A 285 -16.05 9.19 9.89
CA LYS A 285 -16.81 7.92 10.05
C LYS A 285 -15.96 6.64 10.13
N LEU A 286 -14.64 6.73 10.01
CA LEU A 286 -13.73 5.61 10.26
C LEU A 286 -13.47 5.49 11.75
N ASP A 287 -13.56 4.25 12.25
CA ASP A 287 -13.04 3.89 13.56
C ASP A 287 -11.54 3.59 13.37
N THR A 288 -10.69 4.34 14.07
CA THR A 288 -9.23 4.34 13.88
C THR A 288 -8.51 4.21 15.21
N GLU A 289 -7.32 3.62 15.18
CA GLU A 289 -6.40 3.58 16.31
C GLU A 289 -5.14 4.38 15.97
N GLU A 290 -4.67 5.16 16.94
CA GLU A 290 -3.46 5.96 16.84
C GLU A 290 -2.41 5.47 17.83
N LEU A 291 -1.16 5.48 17.38
CA LEU A 291 0.02 5.24 18.21
C LEU A 291 1.15 6.18 17.79
N LEU A 292 1.55 7.07 18.70
CA LEU A 292 2.67 7.97 18.52
C LEU A 292 3.86 7.46 19.34
N LEU A 293 4.91 7.05 18.65
CA LEU A 293 6.15 6.60 19.23
C LEU A 293 7.21 7.69 19.13
N VAL A 294 7.96 7.87 20.21
CA VAL A 294 9.10 8.79 20.30
C VAL A 294 10.32 8.01 20.77
N GLY A 295 11.48 8.29 20.21
CA GLY A 295 12.72 7.64 20.58
C GLY A 295 13.93 8.39 20.05
N GLN A 296 15.03 7.68 19.90
CA GLN A 296 16.29 8.23 19.39
C GLN A 296 16.67 7.55 18.07
N GLN A 297 17.44 8.25 17.24
CA GLN A 297 18.01 7.66 16.03
C GLN A 297 18.96 6.50 16.39
N PRO A 298 19.19 5.54 15.47
CA PRO A 298 20.05 4.38 15.76
C PRO A 298 21.48 4.78 16.16
N ASN A 299 22.02 5.82 15.52
CA ASN A 299 23.43 6.21 15.60
C ASN A 299 23.66 7.57 16.27
N SER A 300 22.63 8.21 16.83
CA SER A 300 22.75 9.48 17.55
C SER A 300 21.69 9.62 18.65
N ASP A 301 21.73 10.72 19.40
CA ASP A 301 20.70 11.07 20.40
C ASP A 301 19.56 11.92 19.80
N ASP A 302 19.60 12.15 18.48
CA ASP A 302 18.59 12.94 17.79
C ASP A 302 17.21 12.26 17.88
N PRO A 303 16.13 13.05 17.99
CA PRO A 303 14.82 12.49 18.19
C PRO A 303 14.30 11.77 16.95
N ARG A 304 13.67 10.62 17.17
CA ARG A 304 12.98 9.82 16.17
C ARG A 304 11.51 9.69 16.53
N TYR A 305 10.66 9.89 15.54
CA TYR A 305 9.22 9.90 15.62
C TYR A 305 8.66 8.86 14.65
N GLN A 306 7.69 8.08 15.11
CA GLN A 306 6.86 7.23 14.26
C GLN A 306 5.42 7.33 14.73
N PHE A 307 4.62 8.04 13.96
CA PHE A 307 3.26 8.41 14.29
C PHE A 307 2.34 7.67 13.33
N THR A 308 1.58 6.70 13.85
CA THR A 308 0.80 5.76 13.04
C THR A 308 -0.69 5.87 13.37
N LEU A 309 -1.52 5.84 12.32
CA LEU A 309 -2.97 5.76 12.36
C LEU A 309 -3.38 4.55 11.53
N LEU A 310 -4.12 3.63 12.14
CA LEU A 310 -4.62 2.43 11.49
C LEU A 310 -6.15 2.39 11.53
N THR A 311 -6.74 1.86 10.46
CA THR A 311 -8.16 1.52 10.43
C THR A 311 -8.37 0.16 9.80
N ASN A 312 -9.48 -0.49 10.18
CA ASN A 312 -9.93 -1.79 9.69
C ASN A 312 -9.00 -2.98 9.93
N GLU A 313 -8.03 -2.90 10.84
CA GLU A 313 -7.05 -3.97 11.04
C GLU A 313 -7.69 -5.35 11.33
N LYS A 314 -8.72 -5.36 12.21
CA LYS A 314 -9.48 -6.57 12.58
C LYS A 314 -10.61 -6.91 11.61
N THR A 315 -11.01 -5.96 10.78
CA THR A 315 -12.11 -6.10 9.81
C THR A 315 -11.60 -6.16 8.37
N GLY A 316 -10.29 -6.25 8.18
CA GLY A 316 -9.62 -6.15 6.89
C GLY A 316 -10.26 -7.04 5.82
N GLY A 317 -10.42 -6.48 4.64
CA GLY A 317 -11.10 -7.14 3.52
C GLY A 317 -11.34 -6.18 2.35
N LYS A 318 -12.00 -6.68 1.30
CA LYS A 318 -12.21 -5.92 0.05
C LYS A 318 -13.07 -4.68 0.19
N GLU A 319 -14.07 -4.72 1.07
CA GLU A 319 -14.98 -3.58 1.35
C GLU A 319 -14.47 -2.69 2.50
N THR A 320 -13.50 -3.19 3.27
CA THR A 320 -12.87 -2.49 4.39
C THR A 320 -11.36 -2.75 4.39
N PRO A 321 -10.62 -2.29 3.36
CA PRO A 321 -9.18 -2.54 3.31
C PRO A 321 -8.52 -1.92 4.54
N VAL A 322 -7.50 -2.59 5.07
CA VAL A 322 -6.64 -2.00 6.09
C VAL A 322 -6.02 -0.75 5.48
N PHE A 323 -5.92 0.30 6.27
CA PHE A 323 -5.26 1.54 5.87
C PHE A 323 -4.38 2.02 7.02
N ASP A 324 -3.10 2.22 6.68
CA ASP A 324 -2.04 2.74 7.52
C ASP A 324 -1.62 4.10 6.98
N LEU A 325 -1.72 5.12 7.81
CA LEU A 325 -1.04 6.39 7.61
C LEU A 325 0.04 6.52 8.68
N THR A 326 1.29 6.67 8.26
CA THR A 326 2.41 6.84 9.16
C THR A 326 3.27 8.07 8.79
N VAL A 327 3.55 8.94 9.76
CA VAL A 327 4.58 9.99 9.66
C VAL A 327 5.83 9.52 10.39
N VAL A 328 6.98 9.60 9.72
CA VAL A 328 8.29 9.25 10.30
C VAL A 328 9.36 10.27 9.95
N ASN A 329 10.40 10.37 10.78
CA ASN A 329 11.65 11.05 10.45
C ASN A 329 12.85 10.10 10.54
N ASP A 330 12.85 9.06 9.70
CA ASP A 330 13.84 7.99 9.76
C ASP A 330 15.04 8.16 8.81
N GLU A 331 15.22 9.36 8.26
CA GLU A 331 16.44 9.75 7.57
C GLU A 331 17.57 10.04 8.58
N GLU A 332 18.83 9.90 8.14
CA GLU A 332 20.00 10.11 9.02
C GLU A 332 20.11 11.55 9.53
N THR A 333 19.68 12.53 8.74
CA THR A 333 19.71 13.92 9.15
C THR A 333 18.48 14.24 10.02
N PRO A 334 18.67 14.85 11.21
CA PRO A 334 17.57 15.14 12.11
C PRO A 334 16.55 16.10 11.52
N THR A 335 15.29 15.90 11.91
CA THR A 335 14.22 16.84 11.58
C THR A 335 14.45 18.20 12.23
N ALA A 336 14.24 19.28 11.48
CA ALA A 336 14.27 20.64 12.02
C ALA A 336 13.04 20.98 12.88
N TYR A 337 12.01 20.13 12.84
CA TYR A 337 10.75 20.35 13.54
C TYR A 337 10.80 19.87 14.98
N THR A 338 10.18 20.63 15.88
CA THR A 338 9.98 20.23 17.28
C THR A 338 8.93 19.12 17.37
N GLN A 339 8.93 18.36 18.47
CA GLN A 339 7.88 17.37 18.73
C GLN A 339 6.47 17.98 18.63
N ASN A 340 6.29 19.22 19.12
CA ASN A 340 5.00 19.89 19.11
C ASN A 340 4.54 20.22 17.68
N GLU A 341 5.45 20.67 16.83
CA GLU A 341 5.19 20.96 15.41
C GLU A 341 4.80 19.68 14.66
N ILE A 342 5.50 18.57 14.91
CA ILE A 342 5.21 17.26 14.28
C ILE A 342 3.86 16.71 14.73
N VAL A 343 3.53 16.84 16.03
CA VAL A 343 2.21 16.42 16.55
C VAL A 343 1.09 17.27 15.93
N ALA A 344 1.29 18.58 15.77
CA ALA A 344 0.30 19.45 15.13
C ALA A 344 0.12 19.13 13.64
N PHE A 345 1.22 18.88 12.91
CA PHE A 345 1.18 18.42 11.53
C PHE A 345 0.40 17.10 11.41
N TRP A 346 0.74 16.14 12.27
CA TRP A 346 0.09 14.84 12.35
C TRP A 346 -1.41 14.98 12.61
N ASP A 347 -1.82 15.76 13.62
CA ASP A 347 -3.22 15.98 13.97
C ASP A 347 -3.99 16.55 12.78
N ALA A 348 -3.40 17.49 12.04
CA ALA A 348 -4.00 18.10 10.87
C ALA A 348 -4.19 17.10 9.71
N ILE A 349 -3.14 16.37 9.29
CA ILE A 349 -3.25 15.47 8.13
C ILE A 349 -4.06 14.21 8.46
N SER A 350 -3.92 13.64 9.66
CA SER A 350 -4.63 12.43 10.06
C SER A 350 -6.14 12.65 10.12
N GLN A 351 -6.59 13.84 10.51
CA GLN A 351 -8.00 14.20 10.56
C GLN A 351 -8.67 14.28 9.16
N THR A 352 -7.87 14.34 8.09
CA THR A 352 -8.37 14.40 6.71
C THR A 352 -8.61 13.01 6.12
N VAL A 353 -8.18 11.94 6.79
CA VAL A 353 -8.32 10.56 6.28
C VAL A 353 -9.79 10.21 6.13
N ARG A 354 -10.17 9.71 4.95
CA ARG A 354 -11.58 9.41 4.61
C ARG A 354 -11.65 8.40 3.48
N VAL A 355 -12.76 7.67 3.40
CA VAL A 355 -13.07 6.81 2.23
C VAL A 355 -13.30 7.72 1.01
N ARG A 356 -12.73 7.36 -0.14
CA ARG A 356 -12.99 8.07 -1.39
C ARG A 356 -14.48 7.95 -1.76
N PRO A 357 -15.17 9.05 -2.13
CA PRO A 357 -16.51 8.95 -2.68
C PRO A 357 -16.54 8.00 -3.89
N GLY A 358 -17.44 7.00 -3.86
CA GLY A 358 -17.52 5.99 -4.91
C GLY A 358 -16.45 4.90 -4.86
N ALA A 359 -15.66 4.80 -3.78
CA ALA A 359 -14.61 3.77 -3.64
C ALA A 359 -15.14 2.33 -3.80
N PHE A 360 -16.36 2.08 -3.34
CA PHE A 360 -17.04 0.79 -3.37
C PHE A 360 -18.31 0.89 -4.20
N LYS A 361 -18.70 -0.19 -4.88
CA LYS A 361 -20.02 -0.21 -5.54
C LYS A 361 -21.10 -0.22 -4.46
N ARG A 362 -22.16 0.57 -4.65
CA ARG A 362 -23.37 0.41 -3.83
C ARG A 362 -23.96 -0.96 -4.16
N GLN A 363 -24.13 -1.79 -3.12
CA GLN A 363 -24.89 -3.03 -3.22
C GLN A 363 -26.38 -2.73 -3.44
#